data_AF-N8QC53-F1
#
_entry.id   AF-N8QC53-F1
#
_cell.length_a   1.000
_cell.length_b   1.000
_cell.length_c   1.000
_cell.angle_alpha   90.00
_cell.angle_beta   90.00
_cell.angle_gamma   90.00
#
_symmetry.space_group_name_H-M   'P 1'
#
loop_
_entity.id
_entity.type
_entity.pdbx_description
1 polymer ?
#
loop_
_entity_poly.entity_id
_entity_poly.type
_entity_poly.pdbx_seq_one_letter_code
_entity_poly.pdbx_strand_id
1 'polypeptide(L)' 'MNSTIMDFEFTVYIKDLKASDKCIEDRIFEAGCDDALLCSINNDLYLEFARKAQSLDLAIQNALRNIETAGLFSPRF' A
#
# COMPACT_ATOMS: atom_id res chain seq x y z
N MET A 1 5.53 13.72 25.02
CA MET A 1 6.24 13.52 23.74
C MET A 1 5.24 13.88 22.66
N ASN A 2 5.39 15.04 22.02
CA ASN A 2 4.46 15.46 20.97
C ASN A 2 4.83 14.68 19.71
N SER A 3 4.07 13.63 19.41
CA SER A 3 4.18 12.94 18.14
C SER A 3 3.61 13.85 17.06
N THR A 4 4.46 14.65 16.41
CA THR A 4 4.07 15.44 15.25
C THR A 4 3.76 14.46 14.11
N ILE A 5 2.48 14.27 13.83
CA ILE A 5 2.00 13.47 12.72
C ILE A 5 1.94 14.39 11.50
N MET A 6 2.58 13.97 10.41
CA MET A 6 2.60 14.65 9.12
C MET A 6 1.91 13.77 8.08
N ASP A 7 1.24 14.39 7.12
CA ASP A 7 0.69 13.73 5.95
C ASP A 7 1.81 13.46 4.94
N PHE A 8 1.94 12.20 4.53
CA PHE A 8 2.90 11.77 3.52
C PHE A 8 2.16 11.14 2.34
N GLU A 9 2.43 11.69 1.17
CA GLU A 9 1.90 11.21 -0.09
C GLU A 9 3.01 10.51 -0.86
N PHE A 10 2.81 9.23 -1.19
CA PHE A 10 3.78 8.45 -1.95
C PHE A 10 3.12 7.36 -2.77
N THR A 11 3.75 7.00 -3.89
CA THR A 11 3.25 5.97 -4.80
C THR A 11 4.13 4.73 -4.73
N VAL A 12 3.53 3.57 -4.52
CA VAL A 12 4.21 2.28 -4.54
C VAL A 12 3.80 1.54 -5.79
N TYR A 13 4.78 1.25 -6.65
CA TYR A 13 4.58 0.44 -7.84
C TYR A 13 4.72 -1.04 -7.47
N ILE A 14 3.66 -1.81 -7.70
CA ILE A 14 3.69 -3.26 -7.47
C ILE A 14 3.94 -3.94 -8.81
N LYS A 15 5.22 -4.25 -9.04
CA LYS A 15 5.65 -5.04 -10.19
C LYS A 15 5.24 -6.50 -9.95
N ASP A 16 4.64 -7.13 -10.97
CA ASP A 16 4.17 -8.52 -10.98
C ASP A 16 2.74 -8.78 -10.43
N LEU A 17 2.00 -7.74 -10.02
CA LEU A 17 0.61 -7.91 -9.61
C LEU A 17 -0.34 -7.65 -10.80
N LYS A 18 -1.17 -8.63 -11.14
CA LYS A 18 -2.18 -8.46 -12.21
C LYS A 18 -3.44 -7.82 -11.66
N ALA A 19 -3.90 -6.74 -12.28
CA ALA A 19 -5.19 -6.07 -12.02
C ALA A 19 -6.44 -6.96 -12.19
N SER A 20 -6.26 -8.21 -12.63
CA SER A 20 -7.35 -9.17 -12.80
C SER A 20 -7.85 -9.79 -11.49
N ASP A 21 -7.10 -9.66 -10.40
CA ASP A 21 -7.57 -10.08 -9.07
C ASP A 21 -8.54 -9.02 -8.51
N LYS A 22 -9.83 -9.22 -8.77
CA LYS A 22 -10.92 -8.39 -8.24
C LYS A 22 -10.95 -8.26 -6.72
N CYS A 23 -10.26 -9.13 -6.00
CA CYS A 23 -10.19 -9.11 -4.55
C CYS A 23 -8.99 -8.32 -4.00
N ILE A 24 -8.14 -7.71 -4.85
CA ILE A 24 -7.00 -6.93 -4.36
C ILE A 24 -7.51 -5.76 -3.53
N GLU A 25 -8.41 -4.93 -4.07
CA GLU A 25 -8.94 -3.73 -3.38
C GLU A 25 -9.50 -4.06 -1.99
N ASP A 26 -10.32 -5.11 -1.89
CA ASP A 26 -10.90 -5.59 -0.64
C ASP A 26 -9.81 -6.03 0.35
N ARG A 27 -8.80 -6.78 -0.12
CA ARG A 27 -7.70 -7.26 0.72
C ARG A 27 -6.83 -6.15 1.29
N ILE A 28 -6.50 -5.13 0.49
CA ILE A 28 -5.70 -4.00 0.99
C ILE A 28 -6.52 -3.16 1.96
N PHE A 29 -7.82 -2.99 1.71
CA PHE A 29 -8.73 -2.33 2.64
C PHE A 29 -8.79 -3.08 3.98
N GLU A 30 -9.03 -4.40 3.96
CA GLU A 30 -9.03 -5.25 5.15
C GLU A 30 -7.66 -5.28 5.87
N ALA A 31 -6.56 -5.11 5.13
CA ALA A 31 -5.21 -5.03 5.69
C ALA A 31 -4.86 -3.66 6.32
N GLY A 32 -5.78 -2.69 6.30
CA GLY A 32 -5.56 -1.35 6.88
C GLY A 32 -4.81 -0.39 5.95
N CYS A 33 -4.96 -0.58 4.64
CA CYS A 33 -4.62 0.41 3.61
C CYS A 33 -5.88 1.13 3.11
N ASP A 34 -6.74 1.63 3.99
CA ASP A 34 -7.90 2.43 3.59
C ASP A 34 -7.49 3.82 3.05
N ASP A 35 -6.33 4.33 3.49
CA ASP A 35 -5.69 5.54 2.99
C ASP A 35 -4.97 5.35 1.63
N ALA A 36 -5.17 4.22 0.95
CA ALA A 36 -4.49 3.88 -0.29
C ALA A 36 -5.48 3.72 -1.46
N LEU A 37 -5.17 4.37 -2.58
CA LEU A 37 -5.91 4.22 -3.83
C LEU A 37 -5.19 3.24 -4.76
N LEU A 38 -5.87 2.17 -5.16
CA LEU A 38 -5.38 1.23 -6.15
C LEU A 38 -5.67 1.76 -7.55
N CYS A 39 -4.62 1.93 -8.34
CA CYS A 39 -4.71 2.36 -9.73
C CYS A 39 -3.94 1.39 -10.64
N SER A 40 -4.39 1.28 -11.89
CA SER A 40 -3.76 0.43 -12.90
C SER A 40 -3.39 1.24 -14.14
N ILE A 41 -2.14 1.18 -14.57
CA ILE A 41 -1.65 1.83 -15.79
C ILE A 41 -0.96 0.80 -16.68
N ASN A 42 -1.40 0.66 -17.94
CA ASN A 42 -0.76 -0.22 -18.93
C ASN A 42 -0.43 -1.64 -18.44
N ASN A 43 -1.33 -2.24 -17.65
CA ASN A 43 -1.18 -3.57 -17.06
C ASN A 43 -0.25 -3.66 -15.82
N ASP A 44 0.32 -2.53 -15.37
CA ASP A 44 1.00 -2.40 -14.08
C ASP A 44 0.05 -1.83 -13.02
N LEU A 45 0.18 -2.30 -11.78
CA LEU A 45 -0.56 -1.79 -10.63
C LEU A 45 0.32 -0.87 -9.79
N TYR A 46 -0.28 0.21 -9.31
CA TYR A 46 0.33 1.11 -8.34
C TYR A 46 -0.68 1.51 -7.27
N LEU A 47 -0.17 1.77 -6.08
CA LEU A 47 -0.92 2.25 -4.94
C LEU A 47 -0.48 3.65 -4.59
N GLU A 48 -1.43 4.58 -4.56
CA GLU A 48 -1.21 5.95 -4.10
C GLU A 48 -1.62 6.03 -2.63
N PHE A 49 -0.65 6.25 -1.75
CA PHE A 49 -0.88 6.37 -0.32
C PHE A 49 -0.95 7.84 0.08
N ALA A 50 -1.92 8.19 0.91
CA ALA A 50 -2.03 9.48 1.60
C ALA A 50 -2.10 9.24 3.11
N ARG A 51 -0.97 8.88 3.73
CA ARG A 51 -0.91 8.39 5.11
C ARG A 51 -0.30 9.40 6.07
N LYS A 52 -0.92 9.49 7.25
CA LYS A 52 -0.41 10.22 8.41
C LYS A 52 0.59 9.42 9.22
N ALA A 53 1.83 9.90 9.34
CA ALA A 53 2.87 9.25 10.12
C ALA A 53 3.81 10.24 10.81
N GLN A 54 4.66 9.76 11.71
CA GLN A 54 5.70 10.59 12.34
C GLN A 54 6.89 10.87 11.43
N SER A 55 7.10 10.04 10.40
CA SER A 55 8.19 10.15 9.43
C SER A 55 7.81 9.37 8.17
N LEU A 56 8.37 9.79 7.03
CA LEU A 56 8.15 9.13 5.73
C LEU A 56 8.52 7.64 5.78
N ASP A 57 9.66 7.30 6.40
CA ASP A 57 10.11 5.92 6.57
C ASP A 57 9.07 5.06 7.31
N LEU A 58 8.52 5.58 8.41
CA LEU A 58 7.47 4.90 9.17
C LEU A 58 6.18 4.74 8.32
N ALA A 59 5.85 5.73 7.49
CA ALA A 59 4.70 5.67 6.59
C ALA A 59 4.87 4.53 5.57
N ILE A 60 6.05 4.46 4.94
CA ILE A 60 6.42 3.44 3.97
C ILE A 60 6.46 2.06 4.62
N GLN A 61 7.13 1.90 5.77
CA GLN A 61 7.21 0.61 6.47
C GLN A 61 5.83 0.06 6.84
N ASN A 62 4.93 0.89 7.37
CA ASN A 62 3.58 0.46 7.66
C ASN A 62 2.80 0.12 6.38
N ALA A 63 2.99 0.86 5.29
CA ALA A 63 2.31 0.59 4.02
C ALA A 63 2.77 -0.76 3.44
N LEU A 64 4.08 -1.01 3.44
CA LEU A 64 4.65 -2.29 3.02
C LEU A 64 4.11 -3.45 3.87
N ARG A 65 4.09 -3.30 5.19
CA ARG A 65 3.58 -4.33 6.10
C ARG A 65 2.11 -4.65 5.85
N ASN A 66 1.29 -3.65 5.56
CA ASN A 66 -0.12 -3.84 5.22
C ASN A 66 -0.25 -4.57 3.88
N ILE A 67 0.53 -4.18 2.86
CA ILE A 67 0.58 -4.88 1.55
C ILE A 67 1.01 -6.35 1.70
N GLU A 68 1.98 -6.63 2.56
CA GLU A 68 2.41 -8.00 2.90
C GLU A 68 1.27 -8.78 3.58
N THR A 69 0.56 -8.15 4.52
CA THR A 69 -0.58 -8.75 5.24
C THR A 69 -1.77 -9.03 4.31
N ALA A 70 -1.98 -8.18 3.30
CA ALA A 70 -2.97 -8.40 2.24
C ALA A 70 -2.65 -9.61 1.35
N GLY A 71 -1.47 -10.24 1.52
CA GLY A 71 -1.05 -11.40 0.74
C GLY A 71 -0.72 -11.06 -0.71
N LEU A 72 -0.37 -9.79 -0.98
CA LEU A 72 0.06 -9.33 -2.31
C LEU A 72 1.49 -9.76 -2.62
N PHE A 73 2.30 -10.02 -1.58
CA PHE A 73 3.57 -10.71 -1.70
C PHE A 73 3.40 -12.15 -1.22
N SER A 74 3.30 -13.09 -2.14
CA SER A 74 3.56 -14.49 -1.83
C SER A 74 5.01 -14.77 -2.21
N PRO A 75 5.95 -14.92 -1.24
CA PRO A 75 7.27 -15.41 -1.58
C PRO A 75 7.10 -16.82 -2.14
N ARG A 76 7.19 -16.95 -3.46
CA ARG A 76 7.31 -18.27 -4.10
C ARG A 76 8.69 -18.81 -3.75
N PHE A 77 8.74 -19.67 -2.74
CA PHE A 77 9.88 -20.56 -2.49
C PHE A 77 9.87 -21.73 -3.49
#